data_AF-A0AAW8WKW7-F1
#
_entry.id   AF-A0AAW8WKW7-F1
#
_cell.length_a   1.000
_cell.length_b   1.000
_cell.length_c   1.000
_cell.angle_alpha   90.00
_cell.angle_beta   90.00
_cell.angle_gamma   90.00
#
_symmetry.space_group_name_H-M   'P 1'
#
loop_
_entity.id
_entity.type
_entity.pdbx_description
1 polymer ?
#
loop_
_entity_poly.entity_id
_entity_poly.type
_entity_poly.pdbx_seq_one_letter_code
_entity_poly.pdbx_strand_id
1 'polypeptide(L)'
;MGKPLKILELFAGVGGFRIGLEHADKNTFQTCWSNQYEPARKSQDAFEVYNYHFPDSDNIGIDINDISDKKFKSMDADMIVGGFPCQDYSVARTTHGELGIQGKKGVLFWQIIRAAQNIRPKYMLFENVDRLLKAPSKQRGRDFSIMLSALNKLGYSLEWRVINAADYGGPQRRRRVYIFVFRNDLAYAKHLDKKYGEIKDPSEHDAYYSYVMKEGLFGKQFPVKNMPYKGRIASYVFPEDVVDTSDNFKGNVFNSGIMHHGRFFTVDTKALGNEKPIPLRDILQPESAVNANYYVTDQNKINKFKYLRGAKKIERTSSTGHTYVFSEGGMSPYDDLKLPGRTMLTSEGSVNRSTHFLKINGRYRLLTPIEAERMQAFPDNWTKIKLVNGEKMEVSNRMRMFFMGNALVTDVIKRIGLGIKTIHENYD
;
A
#
# COMPACT_ATOMS: atom_id res chain seq x y z
N MET A 1 8.13 27.29 -10.85
CA MET A 1 8.09 25.85 -10.54
C MET A 1 8.52 25.69 -9.09
N GLY A 2 7.79 24.91 -8.29
CA GLY A 2 8.18 24.61 -6.90
C GLY A 2 9.52 23.86 -6.84
N LYS A 3 10.17 23.85 -5.68
CA LYS A 3 11.45 23.13 -5.49
C LYS A 3 11.21 21.62 -5.64
N PRO A 4 12.11 20.85 -6.28
CA PRO A 4 11.97 19.39 -6.33
C PRO A 4 11.98 18.77 -4.93
N LEU A 5 11.19 17.72 -4.75
CA LEU A 5 11.18 16.84 -3.58
C LEU A 5 12.10 15.65 -3.84
N LYS A 6 13.18 15.55 -3.07
CA LYS A 6 14.06 14.37 -3.09
C LYS A 6 13.43 13.23 -2.29
N ILE A 7 13.41 12.03 -2.85
CA ILE A 7 12.66 10.90 -2.30
C ILE A 7 13.58 9.74 -1.93
N LEU A 8 13.31 9.16 -0.75
CA LEU A 8 13.74 7.83 -0.35
C LEU A 8 12.56 6.84 -0.49
N GLU A 9 12.68 5.86 -1.38
CA GLU A 9 11.70 4.78 -1.54
C GLU A 9 12.14 3.53 -0.76
N LEU A 10 11.50 3.27 0.38
CA LEU A 10 11.72 2.08 1.20
C LEU A 10 10.82 0.93 0.74
N PHE A 11 11.36 -0.30 0.78
CA PHE A 11 10.66 -1.51 0.33
C PHE A 11 10.17 -1.36 -1.13
N ALA A 12 11.07 -0.88 -1.99
CA ALA A 12 10.73 -0.37 -3.32
C ALA A 12 10.10 -1.43 -4.26
N GLY A 13 10.35 -2.72 -4.00
CA GLY A 13 9.98 -3.80 -4.89
C GLY A 13 10.56 -3.54 -6.27
N VAL A 14 9.68 -3.49 -7.29
CA VAL A 14 10.04 -3.15 -8.68
C VAL A 14 9.75 -1.68 -9.03
N GLY A 15 9.55 -0.80 -8.04
CA GLY A 15 9.46 0.66 -8.22
C GLY A 15 8.07 1.24 -8.41
N GLY A 16 7.05 0.62 -7.82
CA GLY A 16 5.66 1.07 -7.97
C GLY A 16 5.41 2.49 -7.48
N PHE A 17 6.06 2.94 -6.38
CA PHE A 17 5.90 4.32 -5.94
C PHE A 17 6.60 5.29 -6.89
N ARG A 18 7.85 5.01 -7.26
CA ARG A 18 8.62 5.86 -8.16
C ARG A 18 7.92 6.08 -9.50
N ILE A 19 7.46 5.01 -10.16
CA ILE A 19 6.72 5.13 -11.42
C ILE A 19 5.50 6.03 -11.26
N GLY A 20 4.69 5.80 -10.22
CA GLY A 20 3.50 6.60 -9.97
C GLY A 20 3.82 8.08 -9.76
N LEU A 21 4.80 8.38 -8.89
CA LEU A 21 5.17 9.76 -8.55
C LEU A 21 5.84 10.50 -9.72
N GLU A 22 6.77 9.87 -10.43
CA GLU A 22 7.41 10.48 -11.60
C GLU A 22 6.43 10.67 -12.77
N HIS A 23 5.42 9.79 -12.92
CA HIS A 23 4.30 9.99 -13.85
C HIS A 23 3.33 11.10 -13.40
N ALA A 24 3.29 11.44 -12.11
CA ALA A 24 2.53 12.59 -11.64
C ALA A 24 3.24 13.88 -12.07
N ASP A 25 4.54 13.99 -11.75
CA ASP A 25 5.44 15.02 -12.27
C ASP A 25 6.90 14.74 -11.88
N LYS A 26 7.72 14.28 -12.83
CA LYS A 26 9.16 14.01 -12.63
C LYS A 26 9.99 15.21 -12.20
N ASN A 27 9.51 16.44 -12.44
CA ASN A 27 10.23 17.64 -12.01
C ASN A 27 10.01 17.91 -10.52
N THR A 28 8.82 17.59 -10.01
CA THR A 28 8.50 17.69 -8.59
C THR A 28 9.05 16.49 -7.81
N PHE A 29 8.91 15.27 -8.33
CA PHE A 29 9.27 14.05 -7.60
C PHE A 29 10.58 13.45 -8.13
N GLN A 30 11.64 13.50 -7.33
CA GLN A 30 12.96 13.00 -7.70
C GLN A 30 13.40 11.89 -6.74
N THR A 31 13.26 10.63 -7.14
CA THR A 31 13.73 9.50 -6.33
C THR A 31 15.24 9.38 -6.42
N CYS A 32 15.92 9.77 -5.34
CA CYS A 32 17.38 9.76 -5.23
C CYS A 32 17.90 8.50 -4.53
N TRP A 33 17.10 7.91 -3.65
CA TRP A 33 17.46 6.72 -2.89
C TRP A 33 16.35 5.67 -2.94
N SER A 34 16.74 4.41 -2.96
CA SER A 34 15.81 3.30 -2.76
C SER A 34 16.39 2.26 -1.80
N ASN A 35 15.52 1.50 -1.14
CA ASN A 35 15.90 0.29 -0.41
C ASN A 35 14.97 -0.86 -0.80
N GLN A 36 15.56 -1.99 -1.16
CA GLN A 36 14.84 -3.22 -1.44
C GLN A 36 15.69 -4.43 -1.06
N TYR A 37 15.13 -5.30 -0.23
CA TYR A 37 15.81 -6.52 0.22
C TYR A 37 14.83 -7.68 0.41
N GLU A 38 15.22 -8.86 -0.04
CA GLU A 38 14.47 -10.12 0.00
C GLU A 38 15.22 -11.11 0.92
N PRO A 39 14.96 -11.10 2.25
CA PRO A 39 15.83 -11.75 3.25
C PRO A 39 15.97 -13.27 3.13
N ALA A 40 15.04 -13.93 2.44
CA ALA A 40 15.03 -15.39 2.28
C ALA A 40 15.51 -15.86 0.89
N ARG A 41 16.11 -14.97 0.08
CA ARG A 41 16.51 -15.29 -1.30
C ARG A 41 17.97 -14.93 -1.56
N LYS A 42 18.67 -15.82 -2.27
CA LYS A 42 20.02 -15.55 -2.76
C LYS A 42 20.01 -14.51 -3.89
N SER A 43 19.10 -14.65 -4.86
CA SER A 43 18.86 -13.62 -5.88
C SER A 43 17.95 -12.54 -5.30
N GLN A 44 18.25 -11.29 -5.60
CA GLN A 44 17.47 -10.13 -5.19
C GLN A 44 16.72 -9.60 -6.41
N ASP A 45 15.90 -10.47 -7.04
CA ASP A 45 15.32 -10.19 -8.35
C ASP A 45 14.57 -8.85 -8.39
N ALA A 46 13.86 -8.46 -7.31
CA ALA A 46 13.14 -7.18 -7.28
C ALA A 46 14.11 -5.98 -7.31
N PHE A 47 15.16 -6.03 -6.49
CA PHE A 47 16.23 -5.03 -6.46
C PHE A 47 16.98 -4.98 -7.80
N GLU A 48 17.28 -6.13 -8.39
CA GLU A 48 17.97 -6.24 -9.68
C GLU A 48 17.12 -5.67 -10.84
N VAL A 49 15.79 -5.84 -10.82
CA VAL A 49 14.86 -5.17 -11.76
C VAL A 49 14.82 -3.66 -11.52
N TYR A 50 14.76 -3.23 -10.26
CA TYR A 50 14.76 -1.81 -9.92
C TYR A 50 16.04 -1.12 -10.43
N ASN A 51 17.19 -1.72 -10.16
CA ASN A 51 18.49 -1.19 -10.56
C ASN A 51 18.69 -1.15 -12.08
N TYR A 52 18.06 -2.08 -12.81
CA TYR A 52 18.04 -2.04 -14.28
C TYR A 52 17.34 -0.79 -14.83
N HIS A 53 16.21 -0.40 -14.25
CA HIS A 53 15.44 0.78 -14.69
C HIS A 53 16.01 2.09 -14.17
N PHE A 54 16.64 2.06 -13.00
CA PHE A 54 17.06 3.26 -12.29
C PHE A 54 18.53 3.20 -11.85
N PRO A 55 19.48 3.10 -12.80
CA PRO A 55 20.90 2.98 -12.46
C PRO A 55 21.50 4.26 -11.85
N ASP A 56 20.85 5.41 -12.06
CA ASP A 56 21.36 6.72 -11.63
C ASP A 56 21.00 7.10 -10.19
N SER A 57 20.18 6.29 -9.50
CA SER A 57 19.85 6.49 -8.07
C SER A 57 20.69 5.60 -7.16
N ASP A 58 20.86 6.03 -5.90
CA ASP A 58 21.54 5.23 -4.88
C ASP A 58 20.59 4.12 -4.36
N ASN A 59 20.70 2.94 -4.98
CA ASN A 59 19.85 1.79 -4.71
C ASN A 59 20.50 0.86 -3.68
N ILE A 60 19.88 0.75 -2.52
CA ILE A 60 20.42 0.04 -1.35
C ILE A 60 19.81 -1.37 -1.25
N GLY A 61 20.59 -2.39 -1.64
CA GLY A 61 20.18 -3.79 -1.70
C GLY A 61 20.43 -4.62 -0.44
N ILE A 62 20.46 -3.98 0.74
CA ILE A 62 20.68 -4.65 2.05
C ILE A 62 19.45 -4.55 2.95
N ASP A 63 19.41 -5.34 4.01
CA ASP A 63 18.36 -5.23 5.03
C ASP A 63 18.32 -3.81 5.59
N ILE A 64 17.12 -3.23 5.67
CA ILE A 64 16.93 -1.88 6.22
C ILE A 64 17.46 -1.75 7.65
N ASN A 65 17.47 -2.85 8.43
CA ASN A 65 18.02 -2.86 9.78
C ASN A 65 19.52 -2.50 9.79
N ASP A 66 20.25 -2.86 8.73
CA ASP A 66 21.70 -2.66 8.59
C ASP A 66 22.07 -1.29 7.99
N ILE A 67 21.09 -0.50 7.55
CA ILE A 67 21.33 0.88 7.13
C ILE A 67 21.61 1.73 8.38
N SER A 68 22.81 2.30 8.46
CA SER A 68 23.22 3.12 9.61
C SER A 68 22.45 4.43 9.72
N ASP A 69 22.31 4.93 10.96
CA ASP A 69 21.74 6.26 11.22
C ASP A 69 22.51 7.38 10.52
N LYS A 70 23.84 7.26 10.42
CA LYS A 70 24.68 8.20 9.66
C LYS A 70 24.29 8.21 8.17
N LYS A 71 24.02 7.05 7.58
CA LYS A 71 23.57 6.96 6.19
C LYS A 71 22.20 7.60 6.02
N PHE A 72 21.23 7.32 6.90
CA PHE A 72 19.93 7.99 6.86
C PHE A 72 20.08 9.51 7.00
N LYS A 73 20.81 9.99 8.01
CA LYS A 73 21.03 11.43 8.22
C LYS A 73 21.71 12.13 7.03
N SER A 74 22.53 11.41 6.26
CA SER A 74 23.15 11.95 5.04
C SER A 74 22.19 12.04 3.84
N MET A 75 21.07 11.31 3.89
CA MET A 75 20.01 11.41 2.89
C MET A 75 19.22 12.69 3.19
N ASP A 76 19.50 13.74 2.44
CA ASP A 76 18.74 14.99 2.42
C ASP A 76 17.39 14.79 1.70
N ALA A 77 16.59 13.82 2.15
CA ALA A 77 15.32 13.46 1.51
C ALA A 77 14.17 14.32 2.07
N ASP A 78 13.45 14.99 1.18
CA ASP A 78 12.22 15.73 1.53
C ASP A 78 11.03 14.80 1.74
N MET A 79 11.07 13.58 1.19
CA MET A 79 9.97 12.63 1.24
C MET A 79 10.44 11.19 1.43
N ILE A 80 9.73 10.43 2.28
CA ILE A 80 9.90 8.97 2.39
C ILE A 80 8.62 8.26 1.91
N VAL A 81 8.77 7.28 1.04
CA VAL A 81 7.64 6.45 0.59
C VAL A 81 7.91 4.98 0.82
N GLY A 82 6.86 4.16 0.97
CA GLY A 82 7.06 2.72 1.06
C GLY A 82 5.83 1.87 1.35
N GLY A 83 5.86 0.64 0.84
CA GLY A 83 4.86 -0.40 1.11
C GLY A 83 5.49 -1.50 1.98
N PHE A 84 5.34 -1.40 3.29
CA PHE A 84 6.02 -2.32 4.22
C PHE A 84 5.16 -3.54 4.59
N PRO A 85 5.76 -4.71 4.84
CA PRO A 85 5.06 -5.89 5.30
C PRO A 85 4.20 -5.65 6.55
N CYS A 86 2.95 -6.14 6.53
CA CYS A 86 2.03 -6.04 7.67
C CYS A 86 2.42 -7.03 8.78
N GLN A 87 3.13 -6.57 9.82
CA GLN A 87 3.53 -7.34 11.00
C GLN A 87 2.69 -6.95 12.23
N ASP A 88 2.82 -7.65 13.37
CA ASP A 88 2.26 -7.20 14.66
C ASP A 88 3.19 -6.13 15.25
N TYR A 89 2.65 -4.96 15.61
CA TYR A 89 3.43 -3.75 15.94
C TYR A 89 3.60 -3.52 17.45
N SER A 90 3.68 -4.59 18.25
CA SER A 90 3.90 -4.52 19.71
C SER A 90 5.10 -3.64 20.12
N VAL A 91 4.91 -2.83 21.16
CA VAL A 91 5.90 -1.93 21.79
C VAL A 91 6.29 -2.48 23.17
N ALA A 92 7.54 -2.29 23.60
CA ALA A 92 7.99 -2.58 24.95
C ALA A 92 8.45 -1.29 25.66
N ARG A 93 8.34 -1.23 27.00
CA ARG A 93 8.95 -0.16 27.80
C ARG A 93 10.46 -0.34 27.83
N THR A 94 11.21 0.71 27.51
CA THR A 94 12.66 0.75 27.75
C THR A 94 12.92 1.01 29.23
N THR A 95 13.83 0.24 29.83
CA THR A 95 14.43 0.58 31.11
C THR A 95 15.52 1.62 30.83
N HIS A 96 15.32 2.84 31.36
CA HIS A 96 16.20 4.03 31.31
C HIS A 96 15.99 4.96 30.11
N GLY A 97 15.37 6.12 30.40
CA GLY A 97 15.81 7.48 30.03
C GLY A 97 16.06 7.88 28.57
N GLU A 98 16.13 6.96 27.62
CA GLU A 98 16.28 7.27 26.20
C GLU A 98 14.90 7.60 25.62
N LEU A 99 14.83 8.70 24.88
CA LEU A 99 13.64 9.25 24.20
C LEU A 99 13.03 8.31 23.12
N GLY A 100 13.35 7.02 23.11
CA GLY A 100 12.99 6.07 22.06
C GLY A 100 11.88 5.12 22.46
N ILE A 101 10.72 5.23 21.78
CA ILE A 101 9.82 4.08 21.63
C ILE A 101 10.61 3.02 20.86
N GLN A 102 11.05 1.94 21.50
CA GLN A 102 11.57 0.78 20.79
C GLN A 102 10.47 -0.27 20.67
N GLY A 103 10.03 -0.47 19.44
CA GLY A 103 9.17 -1.61 19.14
C GLY A 103 9.94 -2.91 19.06
N LYS A 104 9.20 -4.01 18.91
CA LYS A 104 9.79 -5.35 18.79
C LYS A 104 10.86 -5.39 17.69
N LYS A 105 12.08 -5.83 18.05
CA LYS A 105 13.19 -6.03 17.11
C LYS A 105 12.74 -6.86 15.90
N GLY A 106 13.03 -6.37 14.70
CA GLY A 106 12.65 -7.02 13.43
C GLY A 106 11.29 -6.63 12.86
N VAL A 107 10.54 -5.72 13.50
CA VAL A 107 9.34 -5.12 12.91
C VAL A 107 9.72 -3.91 12.06
N LEU A 108 9.44 -3.98 10.76
CA LEU A 108 9.96 -3.07 9.73
C LEU A 108 9.44 -1.63 9.84
N PHE A 109 8.26 -1.43 10.42
CA PHE A 109 7.72 -0.09 10.67
C PHE A 109 8.63 0.75 11.59
N TRP A 110 9.29 0.15 12.58
CA TRP A 110 10.21 0.89 13.45
C TRP A 110 11.46 1.37 12.73
N GLN A 111 11.84 0.69 11.63
CA GLN A 111 12.93 1.15 10.77
C GLN A 111 12.52 2.34 9.91
N ILE A 112 11.25 2.44 9.51
CA ILE A 112 10.68 3.65 8.92
C ILE A 112 10.71 4.81 9.92
N ILE A 113 10.32 4.55 11.17
CA ILE A 113 10.39 5.54 12.26
C ILE A 113 11.83 6.01 12.50
N ARG A 114 12.80 5.09 12.54
CA ARG A 114 14.24 5.41 12.63
C ARG A 114 14.71 6.27 11.46
N ALA A 115 14.30 5.94 10.23
CA ALA A 115 14.63 6.75 9.05
C ALA A 115 14.02 8.16 9.17
N ALA A 116 12.74 8.27 9.55
CA ALA A 116 12.04 9.56 9.70
C ALA A 116 12.60 10.41 10.86
N GLN A 117 13.10 9.80 11.93
CA GLN A 117 13.81 10.47 13.02
C GLN A 117 15.11 11.11 12.55
N ASN A 118 15.91 10.38 11.77
CA ASN A 118 17.21 10.83 11.28
C ASN A 118 17.11 11.83 10.12
N ILE A 119 16.21 11.58 9.16
CA ILE A 119 16.04 12.38 7.93
C ILE A 119 15.16 13.61 8.17
N ARG A 120 14.12 13.48 9.02
CA ARG A 120 13.10 14.52 9.23
C ARG A 120 12.43 14.99 7.92
N PRO A 121 11.90 14.09 7.06
CA PRO A 121 11.30 14.49 5.78
C PRO A 121 10.12 15.46 5.95
N LYS A 122 9.81 16.26 4.94
CA LYS A 122 8.59 17.09 4.91
C LYS A 122 7.34 16.21 4.87
N TYR A 123 7.38 15.18 4.01
CA TYR A 123 6.24 14.32 3.72
C TYR A 123 6.60 12.84 3.84
N MET A 124 5.61 11.99 4.14
CA MET A 124 5.73 10.56 3.92
C MET A 124 4.46 9.99 3.30
N LEU A 125 4.60 8.95 2.49
CA LEU A 125 3.47 8.24 1.88
C LEU A 125 3.63 6.73 2.03
N PHE A 126 2.67 6.12 2.71
CA PHE A 126 2.67 4.68 2.95
C PHE A 126 1.48 4.00 2.30
N GLU A 127 1.67 2.74 1.91
CA GLU A 127 0.62 1.85 1.43
C GLU A 127 0.63 0.56 2.26
N ASN A 128 -0.55 0.06 2.61
CA ASN A 128 -0.68 -1.25 3.23
C ASN A 128 -2.05 -1.90 2.97
N VAL A 129 -2.21 -3.16 3.36
CA VAL A 129 -3.53 -3.82 3.36
C VAL A 129 -4.49 -3.11 4.32
N ASP A 130 -5.76 -2.98 3.91
CA ASP A 130 -6.81 -2.31 4.70
C ASP A 130 -7.08 -2.96 6.07
N ARG A 131 -6.69 -4.23 6.22
CA ARG A 131 -6.74 -4.96 7.50
C ARG A 131 -5.88 -4.31 8.58
N LEU A 132 -4.85 -3.53 8.21
CA LEU A 132 -3.99 -2.81 9.16
C LEU A 132 -4.82 -1.97 10.15
N LEU A 133 -5.89 -1.31 9.67
CA LEU A 133 -6.80 -0.49 10.48
C LEU A 133 -7.55 -1.29 11.57
N LYS A 134 -7.56 -2.63 11.46
CA LYS A 134 -8.26 -3.55 12.37
C LYS A 134 -7.30 -4.46 13.12
N ALA A 135 -5.99 -4.26 12.98
CA ALA A 135 -4.97 -5.08 13.61
C ALA A 135 -4.71 -4.65 15.07
N PRO A 136 -4.31 -5.59 15.95
CA PRO A 136 -4.41 -7.04 15.77
C PRO A 136 -5.86 -7.52 15.97
N SER A 137 -6.16 -8.77 15.58
CA SER A 137 -7.52 -9.33 15.69
C SER A 137 -8.07 -9.36 17.13
N LYS A 138 -7.19 -9.49 18.13
CA LYS A 138 -7.55 -9.51 19.57
C LYS A 138 -7.87 -8.13 20.15
N GLN A 139 -7.37 -7.06 19.54
CA GLN A 139 -7.58 -5.67 20.00
C GLN A 139 -7.61 -4.73 18.78
N ARG A 140 -8.77 -4.66 18.15
CA ARG A 140 -8.91 -4.01 16.84
C ARG A 140 -8.47 -2.54 16.88
N GLY A 141 -7.60 -2.15 15.97
CA GLY A 141 -7.16 -0.77 15.77
C GLY A 141 -5.94 -0.37 16.59
N ARG A 142 -5.53 -1.16 17.60
CA ARG A 142 -4.36 -0.87 18.44
C ARG A 142 -3.10 -0.66 17.60
N ASP A 143 -2.80 -1.56 16.67
CA ASP A 143 -1.55 -1.50 15.90
C ASP A 143 -1.46 -0.25 15.04
N PHE A 144 -2.58 0.13 14.41
CA PHE A 144 -2.64 1.38 13.65
C PHE A 144 -2.49 2.59 14.57
N SER A 145 -3.16 2.60 15.73
CA SER A 145 -3.04 3.66 16.73
C SER A 145 -1.60 3.82 17.27
N ILE A 146 -0.84 2.73 17.43
CA ILE A 146 0.58 2.77 17.77
C ILE A 146 1.38 3.51 16.68
N MET A 147 1.10 3.21 15.40
CA MET A 147 1.76 3.91 14.28
C MET A 147 1.45 5.41 14.29
N LEU A 148 0.18 5.77 14.49
CA LEU A 148 -0.26 7.17 14.58
C LEU A 148 0.46 7.90 15.72
N SER A 149 0.47 7.29 16.91
CA SER A 149 1.10 7.87 18.10
C SER A 149 2.62 8.02 17.95
N ALA A 150 3.29 7.04 17.33
CA ALA A 150 4.72 7.14 17.03
C ALA A 150 5.05 8.30 16.07
N LEU A 151 4.25 8.48 15.01
CA LEU A 151 4.41 9.61 14.09
C LEU A 151 4.08 10.95 14.77
N ASN A 152 3.07 10.99 15.64
CA ASN A 152 2.72 12.18 16.42
C ASN A 152 3.88 12.63 17.32
N LYS A 153 4.53 11.69 18.04
CA LYS A 153 5.69 12.00 18.87
C LYS A 153 6.88 12.57 18.07
N LEU A 154 6.96 12.26 16.78
CA LEU A 154 7.95 12.85 15.88
C LEU A 154 7.52 14.23 15.31
N GLY A 155 6.39 14.78 15.75
CA GLY A 155 5.87 16.06 15.26
C GLY A 155 5.30 15.97 13.84
N TYR A 156 4.64 14.85 13.52
CA TYR A 156 3.89 14.70 12.27
C TYR A 156 2.39 14.55 12.52
N SER A 157 1.63 15.04 11.56
CA SER A 157 0.20 14.79 11.39
C SER A 157 -0.01 13.98 10.12
N LEU A 158 -1.17 13.35 9.98
CA LEU A 158 -1.43 12.49 8.83
C LEU A 158 -2.92 12.35 8.54
N GLU A 159 -3.22 12.03 7.30
CA GLU A 159 -4.53 11.53 6.88
C GLU A 159 -4.40 10.13 6.25
N TRP A 160 -5.50 9.38 6.24
CA TRP A 160 -5.54 8.08 5.55
C TRP A 160 -6.84 7.86 4.81
N ARG A 161 -6.78 7.00 3.79
CA ARG A 161 -7.94 6.49 3.07
C ARG A 161 -7.72 5.07 2.57
N VAL A 162 -8.74 4.24 2.71
CA VAL A 162 -8.83 2.97 1.99
C VAL A 162 -9.34 3.25 0.59
N ILE A 163 -8.51 2.95 -0.40
CA ILE A 163 -8.79 3.16 -1.82
C ILE A 163 -8.86 1.80 -2.50
N ASN A 164 -9.91 1.57 -3.27
CA ASN A 164 -10.01 0.47 -4.21
C ASN A 164 -9.76 1.02 -5.62
N ALA A 165 -8.67 0.62 -6.27
CA ALA A 165 -8.26 1.24 -7.54
C ALA A 165 -9.39 1.23 -8.61
N ALA A 166 -10.17 0.13 -8.69
CA ALA A 166 -11.32 0.03 -9.59
C ALA A 166 -12.44 1.05 -9.33
N ASP A 167 -12.62 1.53 -8.09
CA ASP A 167 -13.65 2.56 -7.81
C ASP A 167 -13.26 3.94 -8.39
N TYR A 168 -12.01 4.08 -8.83
CA TYR A 168 -11.40 5.32 -9.32
C TYR A 168 -10.70 5.10 -10.68
N GLY A 169 -11.34 4.30 -11.55
CA GLY A 169 -10.91 4.10 -12.94
C GLY A 169 -9.85 3.02 -13.18
N GLY A 170 -9.27 2.42 -12.13
CA GLY A 170 -8.21 1.43 -12.28
C GLY A 170 -8.68 0.05 -12.81
N PRO A 171 -7.75 -0.77 -13.32
CA PRO A 171 -8.06 -2.08 -13.92
C PRO A 171 -8.23 -3.22 -12.90
N GLN A 172 -7.90 -2.98 -11.62
CA GLN A 172 -7.93 -4.00 -10.56
C GLN A 172 -8.80 -3.57 -9.38
N ARG A 173 -9.62 -4.49 -8.88
CA ARG A 173 -10.26 -4.39 -7.56
C ARG A 173 -9.22 -4.66 -6.48
N ARG A 174 -8.33 -3.69 -6.25
CA ARG A 174 -7.26 -3.72 -5.26
C ARG A 174 -7.55 -2.69 -4.18
N ARG A 175 -8.02 -3.17 -3.02
CA ARG A 175 -8.30 -2.33 -1.86
C ARG A 175 -7.10 -2.26 -0.93
N ARG A 176 -6.60 -1.04 -0.67
CA ARG A 176 -5.44 -0.75 0.20
C ARG A 176 -5.66 0.52 0.99
N VAL A 177 -5.05 0.61 2.17
CA VAL A 177 -4.97 1.87 2.92
C VAL A 177 -3.75 2.64 2.46
N TYR A 178 -3.94 3.92 2.17
CA TYR A 178 -2.88 4.88 1.90
C TYR A 178 -2.84 5.88 3.04
N ILE A 179 -1.64 6.24 3.49
CA ILE A 179 -1.41 7.13 4.62
C ILE A 179 -0.48 8.23 4.15
N PHE A 180 -0.97 9.47 4.15
CA PHE A 180 -0.18 10.65 3.83
C PHE A 180 0.16 11.37 5.13
N VAL A 181 1.46 11.52 5.38
CA VAL A 181 2.01 12.09 6.61
C VAL A 181 2.74 13.38 6.25
N PHE A 182 2.60 14.42 7.06
CA PHE A 182 3.21 15.72 6.86
C PHE A 182 3.69 16.32 8.18
N ARG A 183 4.82 17.03 8.14
CA ARG A 183 5.47 17.58 9.33
C ARG A 183 4.69 18.80 9.84
N ASN A 184 4.54 18.92 11.16
CA ASN A 184 3.68 19.93 11.78
C ASN A 184 4.19 21.38 11.66
N ASP A 185 5.47 21.57 11.32
CA ASP A 185 6.07 22.90 11.14
C ASP A 185 5.83 23.52 9.75
N LEU A 186 5.36 22.71 8.79
CA LEU A 186 5.09 23.15 7.41
C LEU A 186 3.92 24.14 7.34
N ALA A 187 3.93 25.02 6.33
CA ALA A 187 2.83 25.95 6.12
C ALA A 187 1.49 25.24 5.88
N TYR A 188 1.53 24.04 5.31
CA TYR A 188 0.34 23.20 5.16
C TYR A 188 -0.29 22.86 6.52
N ALA A 189 0.50 22.36 7.48
CA ALA A 189 0.01 22.06 8.83
C ALA A 189 -0.52 23.31 9.53
N LYS A 190 0.19 24.45 9.42
CA LYS A 190 -0.24 25.74 9.99
C LYS A 190 -1.54 26.26 9.37
N HIS A 191 -1.79 25.98 8.09
CA HIS A 191 -3.06 26.27 7.46
C HIS A 191 -4.20 25.44 8.08
N LEU A 192 -3.95 24.16 8.35
CA LEU A 192 -4.89 23.31 9.07
C LEU A 192 -5.11 23.83 10.51
N ASP A 193 -4.07 24.29 11.21
CA ASP A 193 -4.19 24.88 12.55
C ASP A 193 -5.11 26.10 12.54
N LYS A 194 -4.94 27.00 11.57
CA LYS A 194 -5.79 28.19 11.45
C LYS A 194 -7.26 27.82 11.18
N LYS A 195 -7.49 26.74 10.42
CA LYS A 195 -8.83 26.35 9.98
C LYS A 195 -9.56 25.44 10.98
N TYR A 196 -8.82 24.59 11.69
CA TYR A 196 -9.34 23.50 12.52
C TYR A 196 -8.73 23.44 13.93
N GLY A 197 -7.72 24.27 14.23
CA GLY A 197 -6.97 24.26 15.49
C GLY A 197 -7.63 25.02 16.65
N GLU A 198 -8.64 25.85 16.41
CA GLU A 198 -9.41 26.55 17.46
C GLU A 198 -10.43 25.65 18.18
N ILE A 199 -10.48 24.37 17.83
CA ILE A 199 -11.53 23.45 18.28
C ILE A 199 -11.21 22.96 19.69
N LYS A 200 -11.88 23.55 20.68
CA LYS A 200 -11.62 23.32 22.11
C LYS A 200 -12.19 21.99 22.62
N ASP A 201 -13.27 21.49 22.02
CA ASP A 201 -13.91 20.24 22.43
C ASP A 201 -13.64 19.10 21.43
N PRO A 202 -13.00 18.00 21.84
CA PRO A 202 -12.85 16.78 21.03
C PRO A 202 -14.16 16.11 20.61
N SER A 203 -15.28 16.42 21.27
CA SER A 203 -16.62 15.91 20.98
C SER A 203 -17.32 16.63 19.82
N GLU A 204 -16.76 17.75 19.34
CA GLU A 204 -17.19 18.40 18.09
C GLU A 204 -16.82 17.51 16.90
N HIS A 205 -17.65 16.50 16.65
CA HIS A 205 -17.51 15.49 15.60
C HIS A 205 -17.35 16.07 14.18
N ASP A 206 -17.58 17.38 13.98
CA ASP A 206 -17.61 18.03 12.68
C ASP A 206 -16.27 18.68 12.27
N ALA A 207 -15.38 18.91 13.23
CA ALA A 207 -14.09 19.59 13.08
C ALA A 207 -13.33 19.24 11.79
N TYR A 208 -13.07 17.94 11.61
CA TYR A 208 -12.33 17.40 10.47
C TYR A 208 -13.23 16.67 9.48
N TYR A 209 -14.56 16.71 9.66
CA TYR A 209 -15.47 16.01 8.78
C TYR A 209 -15.35 16.54 7.35
N SER A 210 -15.47 17.85 7.15
CA SER A 210 -15.29 18.46 5.81
C SER A 210 -13.90 18.19 5.24
N TYR A 211 -12.86 18.25 6.08
CA TYR A 211 -11.49 17.95 5.68
C TYR A 211 -11.39 16.54 5.08
N VAL A 212 -11.75 15.52 5.86
CA VAL A 212 -11.63 14.13 5.42
C VAL A 212 -12.53 13.86 4.23
N MET A 213 -13.74 14.42 4.19
CA MET A 213 -14.69 14.11 3.12
C MET A 213 -14.33 14.76 1.78
N LYS A 214 -13.77 15.98 1.77
CA LYS A 214 -13.64 16.79 0.54
C LYS A 214 -12.36 17.58 0.39
N GLU A 215 -11.72 18.04 1.46
CA GLU A 215 -10.71 19.10 1.36
C GLU A 215 -9.26 18.61 1.49
N GLY A 216 -9.05 17.58 2.30
CA GLY A 216 -7.76 16.91 2.46
C GLY A 216 -7.30 16.26 1.16
N LEU A 217 -6.07 15.79 1.14
CA LEU A 217 -5.47 15.16 -0.04
C LEU A 217 -6.38 14.05 -0.57
N PHE A 218 -6.81 13.14 0.30
CA PHE A 218 -7.61 12.00 -0.15
C PHE A 218 -9.05 12.39 -0.46
N GLY A 219 -9.61 13.40 0.21
CA GLY A 219 -10.95 13.93 -0.08
C GLY A 219 -11.04 14.53 -1.49
N LYS A 220 -10.03 15.31 -1.88
CA LYS A 220 -9.93 15.91 -3.22
C LYS A 220 -9.62 14.88 -4.28
N GLN A 221 -8.61 14.04 -4.05
CA GLN A 221 -8.15 13.09 -5.04
C GLN A 221 -9.09 11.90 -5.20
N PHE A 222 -9.76 11.43 -4.15
CA PHE A 222 -10.60 10.23 -4.18
C PHE A 222 -11.99 10.52 -3.60
N PRO A 223 -12.87 11.20 -4.36
CA PRO A 223 -14.17 11.65 -3.85
C PRO A 223 -15.06 10.51 -3.36
N VAL A 224 -15.76 10.77 -2.26
CA VAL A 224 -16.68 9.85 -1.60
C VAL A 224 -18.09 10.43 -1.54
N LYS A 225 -19.08 9.58 -1.28
CA LYS A 225 -20.43 10.04 -0.95
C LYS A 225 -20.36 10.95 0.28
N ASN A 226 -21.03 12.09 0.25
CA ASN A 226 -20.99 13.11 1.29
C ASN A 226 -21.85 12.75 2.53
N MET A 227 -21.72 11.53 3.03
CA MET A 227 -22.38 11.05 4.25
C MET A 227 -21.58 9.87 4.85
N PRO A 228 -21.53 9.71 6.18
CA PRO A 228 -20.91 8.55 6.81
C PRO A 228 -21.63 7.26 6.38
N TYR A 229 -20.87 6.27 5.94
CA TYR A 229 -21.41 4.95 5.63
C TYR A 229 -21.89 4.28 6.91
N LYS A 230 -23.19 3.96 6.97
CA LYS A 230 -23.86 3.39 8.14
C LYS A 230 -23.72 4.24 9.43
N GLY A 231 -23.57 5.56 9.31
CA GLY A 231 -23.44 6.45 10.47
C GLY A 231 -22.16 6.25 11.30
N ARG A 232 -21.14 5.59 10.72
CA ARG A 232 -19.90 5.23 11.44
C ARG A 232 -18.91 6.37 11.40
N ILE A 233 -18.77 7.03 12.55
CA ILE A 233 -17.88 8.16 12.80
C ILE A 233 -17.35 8.04 14.23
N ALA A 234 -16.11 8.46 14.46
CA ALA A 234 -15.51 8.50 15.78
C ALA A 234 -14.43 9.57 15.86
N SER A 235 -14.23 10.10 17.06
CA SER A 235 -13.17 11.06 17.38
C SER A 235 -12.52 10.63 18.69
N TYR A 236 -11.19 10.76 18.77
CA TYR A 236 -10.40 10.47 19.97
C TYR A 236 -9.30 11.54 20.13
N VAL A 237 -8.75 11.66 21.33
CA VAL A 237 -7.48 12.37 21.56
C VAL A 237 -6.50 11.32 22.03
N PHE A 238 -5.35 11.21 21.35
CA PHE A 238 -4.32 10.28 21.79
C PHE A 238 -3.68 10.77 23.09
N PRO A 239 -3.39 9.88 24.04
CA PRO A 239 -2.47 10.19 25.12
C PRO A 239 -1.12 10.64 24.57
N GLU A 240 -0.41 11.48 25.32
CA GLU A 240 0.95 11.89 24.94
C GLU A 240 1.91 10.70 24.87
N ASP A 241 1.63 9.60 25.61
CA ASP A 241 2.44 8.40 25.60
C ASP A 241 1.94 7.30 24.63
N VAL A 242 2.87 6.78 23.81
CA VAL A 242 2.63 5.68 22.87
C VAL A 242 2.43 4.36 23.61
N VAL A 243 3.10 4.18 24.75
CA VAL A 243 2.91 2.97 25.57
C VAL A 243 1.49 2.92 26.12
N ASP A 244 0.99 4.04 26.62
CA ASP A 244 -0.42 4.15 27.04
C ASP A 244 -1.39 3.89 25.88
N THR A 245 -1.08 4.43 24.69
CA THR A 245 -1.85 4.12 23.46
C THR A 245 -1.83 2.61 23.15
N SER A 246 -0.70 1.94 23.30
CA SER A 246 -0.58 0.49 23.08
C SER A 246 -1.41 -0.31 24.07
N ASP A 247 -1.33 0.03 25.35
CA ASP A 247 -1.93 -0.75 26.43
C ASP A 247 -3.45 -0.52 26.53
N ASN A 248 -3.90 0.71 26.28
CA ASN A 248 -5.26 1.14 26.64
C ASN A 248 -6.17 1.54 25.47
N PHE A 249 -5.70 1.56 24.22
CA PHE A 249 -6.56 1.97 23.10
C PHE A 249 -7.80 1.06 22.97
N LYS A 250 -8.97 1.68 23.14
CA LYS A 250 -10.31 1.09 22.95
C LYS A 250 -11.11 2.00 22.01
N GLY A 251 -10.93 1.83 20.70
CA GLY A 251 -11.59 2.66 19.70
C GLY A 251 -11.75 1.95 18.36
N ASN A 252 -12.59 2.51 17.49
CA ASN A 252 -12.73 2.06 16.12
C ASN A 252 -11.88 2.92 15.20
N VAL A 253 -11.13 2.30 14.29
CA VAL A 253 -10.49 2.99 13.18
C VAL A 253 -11.25 2.61 11.90
N PHE A 254 -11.88 3.60 11.27
CA PHE A 254 -12.60 3.42 10.02
C PHE A 254 -11.71 3.68 8.80
N ASN A 255 -12.29 3.51 7.63
CA ASN A 255 -11.54 3.44 6.37
C ASN A 255 -10.96 4.79 5.92
N SER A 256 -11.35 5.91 6.54
CA SER A 256 -10.83 7.24 6.27
C SER A 256 -10.65 8.00 7.58
N GLY A 257 -9.71 8.93 7.62
CA GLY A 257 -9.54 9.77 8.80
C GLY A 257 -8.31 10.67 8.73
N ILE A 258 -8.12 11.42 9.82
CA ILE A 258 -6.98 12.31 10.06
C ILE A 258 -6.56 12.21 11.52
N MET A 259 -5.25 12.31 11.76
CA MET A 259 -4.68 12.67 13.06
C MET A 259 -3.91 13.98 12.89
N HIS A 260 -4.30 15.01 13.63
CA HIS A 260 -3.67 16.33 13.62
C HIS A 260 -3.36 16.77 15.04
N HIS A 261 -2.08 16.98 15.39
CA HIS A 261 -1.61 17.25 16.76
C HIS A 261 -2.22 16.30 17.81
N GLY A 262 -2.18 15.00 17.56
CA GLY A 262 -2.74 13.97 18.47
C GLY A 262 -4.27 13.89 18.50
N ARG A 263 -5.00 14.84 17.87
CA ARG A 263 -6.45 14.77 17.71
C ARG A 263 -6.78 13.86 16.54
N PHE A 264 -7.55 12.81 16.80
CA PHE A 264 -7.87 11.76 15.87
C PHE A 264 -9.34 11.84 15.47
N PHE A 265 -9.61 11.82 14.17
CA PHE A 265 -10.95 11.76 13.60
C PHE A 265 -11.03 10.65 12.54
N THR A 266 -12.08 9.85 12.55
CA THR A 266 -12.25 8.75 11.60
C THR A 266 -13.70 8.52 11.21
N VAL A 267 -13.93 8.16 9.95
CA VAL A 267 -15.25 7.95 9.36
C VAL A 267 -15.21 6.82 8.33
N ASP A 268 -16.27 6.01 8.27
CA ASP A 268 -16.45 4.99 7.24
C ASP A 268 -17.03 5.68 6.00
N THR A 269 -16.31 5.65 4.88
CA THR A 269 -16.70 6.31 3.63
C THR A 269 -17.00 5.30 2.53
N LYS A 270 -17.72 5.74 1.51
CA LYS A 270 -17.95 4.95 0.29
C LYS A 270 -17.57 5.82 -0.91
N ALA A 271 -16.76 5.27 -1.82
CA ALA A 271 -16.42 5.93 -3.08
C ALA A 271 -17.68 6.45 -3.79
N LEU A 272 -17.54 7.59 -4.49
CA LEU A 272 -18.65 8.22 -5.18
C LEU A 272 -19.28 7.29 -6.23
N GLY A 273 -18.45 6.48 -6.90
CA GLY A 273 -18.88 5.45 -7.85
C GLY A 273 -19.25 5.99 -9.23
N ASN A 274 -18.71 7.16 -9.59
CA ASN A 274 -18.94 7.85 -10.86
C ASN A 274 -17.82 7.62 -11.90
N GLU A 275 -16.71 7.00 -11.50
CA GLU A 275 -15.61 6.65 -12.40
C GLU A 275 -15.76 5.20 -12.89
N LYS A 276 -15.60 4.98 -14.20
CA LYS A 276 -15.76 3.65 -14.80
C LYS A 276 -14.43 2.89 -14.68
N PRO A 277 -14.40 1.69 -14.06
CA PRO A 277 -13.19 0.87 -14.02
C PRO A 277 -12.80 0.38 -15.42
N ILE A 278 -11.51 0.17 -15.64
CA ILE A 278 -11.01 -0.54 -16.81
C ILE A 278 -11.34 -2.04 -16.65
N PRO A 279 -12.13 -2.65 -17.55
CA PRO A 279 -12.46 -4.06 -17.47
C PRO A 279 -11.28 -4.94 -17.93
N LEU A 280 -11.26 -6.20 -17.48
CA LEU A 280 -10.19 -7.15 -17.83
C LEU A 280 -9.94 -7.23 -19.33
N ARG A 281 -11.00 -7.29 -20.16
CA ARG A 281 -10.86 -7.36 -21.63
C ARG A 281 -9.98 -6.25 -22.23
N ASP A 282 -9.93 -5.08 -21.63
CA ASP A 282 -9.25 -3.90 -22.18
C ASP A 282 -7.75 -3.90 -21.84
N ILE A 283 -7.31 -4.76 -20.89
CA ILE A 283 -5.88 -4.92 -20.55
C ILE A 283 -5.26 -6.18 -21.18
N LEU A 284 -6.05 -7.04 -21.82
CA LEU A 284 -5.57 -8.28 -22.41
C LEU A 284 -4.73 -8.04 -23.66
N GLN A 285 -3.76 -8.92 -23.90
CA GLN A 285 -3.06 -8.99 -25.17
C GLN A 285 -3.98 -9.59 -26.25
N PRO A 286 -3.83 -9.17 -27.52
CA PRO A 286 -4.50 -9.86 -28.63
C PRO A 286 -4.07 -11.33 -28.66
N GLU A 287 -4.98 -12.23 -29.02
CA GLU A 287 -4.72 -13.68 -28.98
C GLU A 287 -3.53 -14.10 -29.85
N SER A 288 -3.24 -13.36 -30.92
CA SER A 288 -2.06 -13.59 -31.79
C SER A 288 -0.71 -13.32 -31.10
N ALA A 289 -0.69 -12.52 -30.03
CA ALA A 289 0.51 -12.21 -29.26
C ALA A 289 0.68 -13.12 -28.02
N VAL A 290 -0.33 -13.93 -27.67
CA VAL A 290 -0.29 -14.80 -26.50
C VAL A 290 0.36 -16.14 -26.86
N ASN A 291 1.45 -16.50 -26.18
CA ASN A 291 2.12 -17.78 -26.37
C ASN A 291 1.18 -18.96 -26.03
N ALA A 292 1.26 -20.03 -26.82
CA ALA A 292 0.45 -21.24 -26.68
C ALA A 292 0.49 -21.85 -25.26
N ASN A 293 1.60 -21.70 -24.53
CA ASN A 293 1.76 -22.23 -23.18
C ASN A 293 0.83 -21.60 -22.11
N TYR A 294 0.22 -20.43 -22.40
CA TYR A 294 -0.78 -19.82 -21.51
C TYR A 294 -2.18 -20.40 -21.70
N TYR A 295 -2.44 -21.03 -22.84
CA TYR A 295 -3.70 -21.73 -23.08
C TYR A 295 -3.73 -23.04 -22.30
N VAL A 296 -4.83 -23.25 -21.56
CA VAL A 296 -5.02 -24.43 -20.72
C VAL A 296 -5.86 -25.43 -21.49
N THR A 297 -5.19 -26.37 -22.14
CA THR A 297 -5.81 -27.48 -22.89
C THR A 297 -5.92 -28.77 -22.08
N ASP A 298 -5.10 -28.92 -21.04
CA ASP A 298 -5.15 -30.07 -20.12
C ASP A 298 -6.46 -30.10 -19.33
N GLN A 299 -7.28 -31.12 -19.60
CA GLN A 299 -8.57 -31.31 -18.96
C GLN A 299 -8.46 -31.54 -17.44
N ASN A 300 -7.37 -32.14 -16.95
CA ASN A 300 -7.13 -32.31 -15.52
C ASN A 300 -6.93 -30.96 -14.83
N LYS A 301 -6.16 -30.06 -15.46
CA LYS A 301 -5.96 -28.69 -14.97
C LYS A 301 -7.25 -27.87 -15.00
N ILE A 302 -8.07 -28.00 -16.05
CA ILE A 302 -9.40 -27.36 -16.12
C ILE A 302 -10.31 -27.89 -15.00
N ASN A 303 -10.36 -29.21 -14.78
CA ASN A 303 -11.16 -29.82 -13.72
C ASN A 303 -10.67 -29.41 -12.32
N LYS A 304 -9.35 -29.26 -12.14
CA LYS A 304 -8.77 -28.71 -10.92
C LYS A 304 -9.24 -27.28 -10.65
N PHE A 305 -9.30 -26.40 -11.66
CA PHE A 305 -9.87 -25.06 -11.49
C PHE A 305 -11.35 -25.11 -11.10
N LYS A 306 -12.15 -25.95 -11.75
CA LYS A 306 -13.58 -26.14 -11.41
C LYS A 306 -13.74 -26.56 -9.94
N TYR A 307 -12.97 -27.54 -9.48
CA TYR A 307 -12.98 -27.98 -8.08
C TYR A 307 -12.53 -26.88 -7.11
N LEU A 308 -11.43 -26.19 -7.42
CA LEU A 308 -10.89 -25.13 -6.56
C LEU A 308 -11.86 -23.94 -6.42
N ARG A 309 -12.61 -23.63 -7.48
CA ARG A 309 -13.58 -22.53 -7.50
C ARG A 309 -15.00 -22.96 -7.11
N GLY A 310 -15.29 -24.26 -7.08
CA GLY A 310 -16.55 -24.82 -6.60
C GLY A 310 -16.71 -24.70 -5.09
N ALA A 311 -17.98 -24.64 -4.65
CA ALA A 311 -18.30 -24.73 -3.24
C ALA A 311 -17.92 -26.11 -2.70
N LYS A 312 -17.39 -26.17 -1.47
CA LYS A 312 -16.97 -27.42 -0.84
C LYS A 312 -17.15 -27.36 0.67
N LYS A 313 -17.51 -28.50 1.25
CA LYS A 313 -17.51 -28.77 2.69
C LYS A 313 -16.64 -29.98 2.92
N ILE A 314 -15.52 -29.80 3.61
CA ILE A 314 -14.51 -30.84 3.82
C ILE A 314 -14.25 -30.94 5.31
N GLU A 315 -14.35 -32.14 5.85
CA GLU A 315 -13.93 -32.41 7.22
C GLU A 315 -12.40 -32.32 7.32
N ARG A 316 -11.91 -31.50 8.25
CA ARG A 316 -10.48 -31.30 8.47
C ARG A 316 -10.17 -31.48 9.95
N THR A 317 -9.01 -32.03 10.24
CA THR A 317 -8.49 -32.12 11.61
C THR A 317 -7.43 -31.02 11.79
N SER A 318 -7.54 -30.24 12.87
CA SER A 318 -6.53 -29.25 13.23
C SER A 318 -5.21 -29.94 13.61
N SER A 319 -4.12 -29.17 13.66
CA SER A 319 -2.84 -29.66 14.20
C SER A 319 -2.93 -30.10 15.67
N THR A 320 -4.00 -29.69 16.38
CA THR A 320 -4.29 -30.07 17.77
C THR A 320 -5.26 -31.23 17.89
N GLY A 321 -5.63 -31.89 16.78
CA GLY A 321 -6.48 -33.09 16.77
C GLY A 321 -8.00 -32.82 16.74
N HIS A 322 -8.45 -31.57 16.78
CA HIS A 322 -9.88 -31.25 16.73
C HIS A 322 -10.42 -31.27 15.30
N THR A 323 -11.48 -32.03 15.07
CA THR A 323 -12.14 -32.12 13.75
C THR A 323 -13.16 -31.00 13.56
N TYR A 324 -13.12 -30.33 12.42
CA TYR A 324 -14.03 -29.26 12.04
C TYR A 324 -14.40 -29.33 10.56
N VAL A 325 -15.58 -28.83 10.20
CA VAL A 325 -16.00 -28.74 8.80
C VAL A 325 -15.45 -27.45 8.18
N PHE A 326 -14.45 -27.57 7.32
CA PHE A 326 -14.01 -26.49 6.46
C PHE A 326 -15.04 -26.26 5.34
N SER A 327 -15.77 -25.15 5.43
CA SER A 327 -16.73 -24.73 4.40
C SER A 327 -16.14 -23.58 3.58
N GLU A 328 -16.13 -23.73 2.26
CA GLU A 328 -15.72 -22.68 1.32
C GLU A 328 -16.80 -22.48 0.26
N GLY A 329 -17.31 -21.26 0.14
CA GLY A 329 -18.28 -20.90 -0.88
C GLY A 329 -17.68 -20.90 -2.29
N GLY A 330 -18.52 -21.13 -3.29
CA GLY A 330 -18.12 -21.11 -4.70
C GLY A 330 -17.80 -19.69 -5.21
N MET A 331 -17.07 -19.62 -6.31
CA MET A 331 -16.83 -18.41 -7.10
C MET A 331 -17.01 -18.70 -8.59
N SER A 332 -17.06 -17.65 -9.42
CA SER A 332 -17.20 -17.80 -10.87
C SER A 332 -16.16 -18.77 -11.44
N PRO A 333 -16.53 -19.72 -12.31
CA PRO A 333 -15.63 -20.75 -12.85
C PRO A 333 -14.44 -20.16 -13.62
N TYR A 334 -14.61 -18.98 -14.20
CA TYR A 334 -13.57 -18.16 -14.83
C TYR A 334 -13.84 -16.68 -14.53
N ASP A 335 -12.84 -15.82 -14.67
CA ASP A 335 -12.97 -14.38 -14.42
C ASP A 335 -13.81 -13.72 -15.52
N ASP A 336 -14.69 -12.80 -15.11
CA ASP A 336 -15.56 -12.05 -16.03
C ASP A 336 -14.77 -10.93 -16.70
N LEU A 337 -14.67 -11.00 -18.02
CA LEU A 337 -13.95 -10.05 -18.85
C LEU A 337 -14.55 -8.64 -18.82
N LYS A 338 -15.82 -8.49 -18.45
CA LYS A 338 -16.52 -7.19 -18.35
C LYS A 338 -16.25 -6.47 -17.02
N LEU A 339 -15.63 -7.14 -16.05
CA LEU A 339 -15.29 -6.57 -14.76
C LEU A 339 -13.79 -6.27 -14.68
N PRO A 340 -13.37 -5.31 -13.84
CA PRO A 340 -11.97 -5.17 -13.46
C PRO A 340 -11.45 -6.45 -12.79
N GLY A 341 -10.15 -6.68 -12.94
CA GLY A 341 -9.44 -7.82 -12.36
C GLY A 341 -9.65 -7.92 -10.86
N ARG A 342 -9.60 -9.14 -10.31
CA ARG A 342 -9.58 -9.30 -8.85
C ARG A 342 -8.20 -8.89 -8.33
N THR A 343 -8.08 -8.68 -7.02
CA THR A 343 -6.75 -8.50 -6.41
C THR A 343 -5.87 -9.70 -6.78
N MET A 344 -4.77 -9.43 -7.50
CA MET A 344 -3.73 -10.41 -7.77
C MET A 344 -2.96 -10.71 -6.49
N LEU A 345 -2.63 -11.99 -6.27
CA LEU A 345 -1.80 -12.45 -5.16
C LEU A 345 -0.43 -12.91 -5.66
N THR A 346 0.55 -13.01 -4.77
CA THR A 346 1.89 -13.52 -5.09
C THR A 346 1.89 -14.97 -5.62
N SER A 347 0.81 -15.71 -5.35
CA SER A 347 0.58 -17.06 -5.84
C SER A 347 -0.01 -17.13 -7.25
N GLU A 348 -0.17 -15.99 -7.95
CA GLU A 348 -0.79 -15.92 -9.28
C GLU A 348 -0.11 -16.85 -10.31
N GLY A 349 1.21 -17.04 -10.22
CA GLY A 349 1.97 -17.96 -11.08
C GLY A 349 1.73 -19.46 -10.79
N SER A 350 0.80 -19.81 -9.91
CA SER A 350 0.44 -21.20 -9.54
C SER A 350 -1.02 -21.51 -9.90
N VAL A 351 -1.46 -22.77 -9.75
CA VAL A 351 -2.88 -23.16 -9.91
C VAL A 351 -3.56 -23.17 -8.56
N ASN A 352 -4.30 -22.11 -8.26
CA ASN A 352 -5.12 -22.00 -7.05
C ASN A 352 -6.45 -21.30 -7.35
N ARG A 353 -7.35 -21.22 -6.36
CA ARG A 353 -8.69 -20.62 -6.54
C ARG A 353 -8.65 -19.15 -6.96
N SER A 354 -7.62 -18.42 -6.53
CA SER A 354 -7.48 -16.98 -6.77
C SER A 354 -6.76 -16.63 -8.07
N THR A 355 -5.99 -17.54 -8.65
CA THR A 355 -5.36 -17.38 -9.97
C THR A 355 -6.39 -16.96 -11.01
N HIS A 356 -6.10 -15.92 -11.78
CA HIS A 356 -6.95 -15.46 -12.87
C HIS A 356 -7.01 -16.52 -13.97
N PHE A 357 -8.23 -16.91 -14.28
CA PHE A 357 -8.52 -17.97 -15.24
C PHE A 357 -9.56 -17.44 -16.21
N LEU A 358 -9.16 -17.24 -17.45
CA LEU A 358 -9.96 -16.56 -18.47
C LEU A 358 -10.60 -17.60 -19.39
N LYS A 359 -11.77 -17.27 -19.92
CA LYS A 359 -12.39 -18.00 -21.03
C LYS A 359 -12.68 -17.02 -22.17
N ILE A 360 -11.95 -17.15 -23.27
CA ILE A 360 -12.00 -16.24 -24.41
C ILE A 360 -12.22 -17.09 -25.66
N ASN A 361 -13.25 -16.77 -26.45
CA ASN A 361 -13.57 -17.49 -27.69
C ASN A 361 -13.62 -19.02 -27.50
N GLY A 362 -14.22 -19.47 -26.39
CA GLY A 362 -14.34 -20.88 -26.03
C GLY A 362 -13.09 -21.52 -25.40
N ARG A 363 -11.93 -20.86 -25.44
CA ARG A 363 -10.65 -21.38 -24.94
C ARG A 363 -10.32 -20.85 -23.54
N TYR A 364 -9.77 -21.72 -22.70
CA TYR A 364 -9.30 -21.34 -21.38
C TYR A 364 -7.84 -20.90 -21.43
N ARG A 365 -7.49 -19.83 -20.71
CA ARG A 365 -6.09 -19.41 -20.55
C ARG A 365 -5.82 -18.68 -19.25
N LEU A 366 -4.54 -18.56 -18.90
CA LEU A 366 -4.07 -17.75 -17.77
C LEU A 366 -3.66 -16.35 -18.25
N LEU A 367 -3.53 -15.43 -17.29
CA LEU A 367 -2.89 -14.13 -17.54
C LEU A 367 -1.41 -14.33 -17.87
N THR A 368 -0.94 -13.51 -18.79
CA THR A 368 0.48 -13.33 -19.11
C THR A 368 1.14 -12.31 -18.16
N PRO A 369 2.47 -12.29 -18.03
CA PRO A 369 3.18 -11.27 -17.26
C PRO A 369 2.89 -9.83 -17.71
N ILE A 370 2.76 -9.59 -19.02
CA ILE A 370 2.40 -8.26 -19.56
C ILE A 370 1.01 -7.85 -19.09
N GLU A 371 0.02 -8.75 -19.15
CA GLU A 371 -1.33 -8.44 -18.67
C GLU A 371 -1.37 -8.26 -17.15
N ALA A 372 -0.49 -8.94 -16.41
CA ALA A 372 -0.31 -8.71 -14.98
C ALA A 372 0.27 -7.33 -14.67
N GLU A 373 1.27 -6.89 -15.45
CA GLU A 373 1.86 -5.54 -15.38
C GLU A 373 0.79 -4.48 -15.66
N ARG A 374 0.04 -4.61 -16.76
CA ARG A 374 -1.07 -3.71 -17.11
C ARG A 374 -2.16 -3.68 -16.02
N MET A 375 -2.45 -4.81 -15.37
CA MET A 375 -3.42 -4.85 -14.27
C MET A 375 -2.96 -4.05 -13.03
N GLN A 376 -1.66 -3.78 -12.88
CA GLN A 376 -1.12 -2.89 -11.85
C GLN A 376 -0.75 -1.51 -12.41
N ALA A 377 -1.14 -1.21 -13.65
CA ALA A 377 -0.79 0.00 -14.41
C ALA A 377 0.74 0.20 -14.62
N PHE A 378 1.50 -0.89 -14.64
CA PHE A 378 2.91 -0.86 -15.04
C PHE A 378 3.05 -0.86 -16.56
N PRO A 379 4.14 -0.28 -17.11
CA PRO A 379 4.49 -0.46 -18.51
C PRO A 379 4.71 -1.94 -18.88
N ASP A 380 4.45 -2.28 -20.13
CA ASP A 380 4.70 -3.62 -20.65
C ASP A 380 6.17 -4.00 -20.51
N ASN A 381 6.43 -5.23 -20.08
CA ASN A 381 7.77 -5.78 -19.86
C ASN A 381 8.60 -5.07 -18.79
N TRP A 382 7.96 -4.28 -17.93
CA TRP A 382 8.65 -3.63 -16.81
C TRP A 382 9.46 -4.63 -15.97
N THR A 383 8.89 -5.81 -15.70
CA THR A 383 9.56 -6.83 -14.88
C THR A 383 10.35 -7.85 -15.70
N LYS A 384 10.52 -7.64 -17.01
CA LYS A 384 11.13 -8.65 -17.88
C LYS A 384 12.64 -8.77 -17.67
N ILE A 385 13.33 -7.66 -17.47
CA ILE A 385 14.80 -7.60 -17.41
C ILE A 385 15.25 -7.20 -16.01
N LYS A 386 16.31 -7.85 -15.54
CA LYS A 386 17.01 -7.55 -14.29
C LYS A 386 18.51 -7.43 -14.53
N LEU A 387 19.20 -6.67 -13.68
CA LEU A 387 20.65 -6.49 -13.75
C LEU A 387 21.35 -7.33 -12.69
N VAL A 388 22.14 -8.32 -13.11
CA VAL A 388 22.95 -9.18 -12.21
C VAL A 388 24.41 -8.97 -12.54
N ASN A 389 25.20 -8.43 -11.60
CA ASN A 389 26.62 -8.13 -11.80
C ASN A 389 26.91 -7.30 -13.08
N GLY A 390 26.00 -6.39 -13.44
CA GLY A 390 26.12 -5.56 -14.65
C GLY A 390 25.59 -6.21 -15.94
N GLU A 391 25.19 -7.49 -15.90
CA GLU A 391 24.63 -8.21 -17.05
C GLU A 391 23.11 -8.20 -17.04
N LYS A 392 22.50 -8.01 -18.21
CA LYS A 392 21.05 -8.05 -18.40
C LYS A 392 20.60 -9.50 -18.48
N MET A 393 19.71 -9.90 -17.58
CA MET A 393 19.10 -11.24 -17.55
C MET A 393 17.58 -11.15 -17.63
N GLU A 394 16.93 -12.16 -18.23
CA GLU A 394 15.48 -12.27 -18.18
C GLU A 394 15.00 -12.81 -16.82
N VAL A 395 13.97 -12.16 -16.27
CA VAL A 395 13.26 -12.62 -15.08
C VAL A 395 12.28 -13.73 -15.48
N SER A 396 12.26 -14.82 -14.72
CA SER A 396 11.30 -15.90 -14.96
C SER A 396 9.85 -15.40 -14.89
N ASN A 397 8.97 -15.92 -15.77
CA ASN A 397 7.56 -15.54 -15.78
C ASN A 397 6.87 -15.74 -14.42
N ARG A 398 7.24 -16.78 -13.66
CA ARG A 398 6.71 -17.00 -12.30
C ARG A 398 7.07 -15.84 -11.35
N MET A 399 8.31 -15.35 -11.40
CA MET A 399 8.76 -14.25 -10.56
C MET A 399 8.12 -12.93 -10.98
N ARG A 400 7.91 -12.70 -12.29
CA ARG A 400 7.13 -11.57 -12.81
C ARG A 400 5.71 -11.54 -12.24
N MET A 401 5.02 -12.69 -12.20
CA MET A 401 3.70 -12.79 -11.55
C MET A 401 3.77 -12.54 -10.03
N PHE A 402 4.83 -13.02 -9.37
CA PHE A 402 5.05 -12.78 -7.94
C PHE A 402 5.19 -11.28 -7.64
N PHE A 403 5.97 -10.54 -8.43
CA PHE A 403 6.10 -9.09 -8.32
C PHE A 403 4.75 -8.39 -8.45
N MET A 404 3.97 -8.71 -9.48
CA MET A 404 2.67 -8.08 -9.70
C MET A 404 1.61 -8.42 -8.65
N GLY A 405 1.75 -9.55 -7.95
CA GLY A 405 0.93 -9.87 -6.77
C GLY A 405 1.20 -8.94 -5.58
N ASN A 406 2.47 -8.56 -5.38
CA ASN A 406 2.89 -7.63 -4.34
C ASN A 406 2.73 -6.17 -4.72
N ALA A 407 2.88 -5.83 -6.00
CA ALA A 407 2.85 -4.46 -6.49
C ALA A 407 1.55 -3.72 -6.15
N LEU A 408 1.66 -2.43 -5.90
CA LEU A 408 0.55 -1.49 -5.87
C LEU A 408 0.09 -1.13 -7.29
N VAL A 409 -1.06 -0.45 -7.41
CA VAL A 409 -1.50 0.11 -8.69
C VAL A 409 -0.90 1.50 -8.87
N THR A 410 0.00 1.67 -9.84
CA THR A 410 0.79 2.91 -10.02
C THR A 410 -0.06 4.14 -10.28
N ASP A 411 -1.20 4.00 -10.97
CA ASP A 411 -2.14 5.10 -11.22
C ASP A 411 -2.75 5.70 -9.95
N VAL A 412 -2.92 4.89 -8.89
CA VAL A 412 -3.37 5.41 -7.59
C VAL A 412 -2.28 6.28 -6.98
N ILE A 413 -1.02 5.86 -7.07
CA ILE A 413 0.12 6.66 -6.60
C ILE A 413 0.29 7.93 -7.42
N LYS A 414 0.14 7.86 -8.75
CA LYS A 414 0.15 9.04 -9.62
C LYS A 414 -0.87 10.07 -9.17
N ARG A 415 -2.11 9.65 -8.93
CA ARG A 415 -3.20 10.53 -8.48
C ARG A 415 -2.92 11.12 -7.10
N ILE A 416 -2.38 10.33 -6.17
CA ILE A 416 -1.90 10.84 -4.87
C ILE A 416 -0.79 11.88 -5.07
N GLY A 417 0.20 11.59 -5.93
CA GLY A 417 1.31 12.47 -6.26
C GLY A 417 0.86 13.83 -6.80
N LEU A 418 -0.15 13.88 -7.67
CA LEU A 418 -0.74 15.14 -8.12
C LEU A 418 -1.32 15.97 -6.95
N GLY A 419 -1.94 15.31 -5.97
CA GLY A 419 -2.41 15.94 -4.74
C GLY A 419 -1.25 16.47 -3.88
N ILE A 420 -0.20 15.68 -3.67
CA ILE A 420 0.98 16.09 -2.90
C ILE A 420 1.68 17.27 -3.59
N LYS A 421 1.85 17.23 -4.92
CA LYS A 421 2.40 18.33 -5.70
C LYS A 421 1.61 19.61 -5.49
N THR A 422 0.28 19.53 -5.52
CA THR A 422 -0.59 20.70 -5.27
C THR A 422 -0.41 21.24 -3.85
N ILE A 423 -0.23 20.38 -2.85
CA ILE A 423 0.07 20.81 -1.47
C ILE A 423 1.44 21.48 -1.42
N HIS A 424 2.46 20.84 -1.99
CA HIS A 424 3.82 21.35 -2.03
C HIS A 424 3.87 22.73 -2.69
N GLU A 425 3.35 22.89 -3.91
CA GLU A 425 3.39 24.17 -4.64
C GLU A 425 2.64 25.32 -3.94
N ASN A 426 1.62 25.01 -3.13
CA ASN A 426 0.84 26.04 -2.42
C ASN A 426 1.38 26.38 -1.02
N TYR A 427 2.23 25.52 -0.44
CA TYR A 427 2.64 25.60 0.97
C TYR A 427 4.14 25.32 1.21
N ASP A 428 4.98 25.26 0.17
CA ASP A 428 6.45 25.15 0.26
C ASP A 428 7.12 26.45 0.73
#